data_AF-A0AAD5KFW9-F1
#
_entry.id   AF-A0AAD5KFW9-F1
#
_cell.length_a   1.000
_cell.length_b   1.000
_cell.length_c   1.000
_cell.angle_alpha   90.00
_cell.angle_beta   90.00
_cell.angle_gamma   90.00
#
_symmetry.space_group_name_H-M   'P 1'
#
loop_
_entity.id
_entity.type
_entity.pdbx_description
1 polymer ?
#
loop_
_entity_poly.entity_id
_entity_poly.type
_entity_poly.pdbx_seq_one_letter_code
_entity_poly.pdbx_strand_id
1 'polypeptide(L)'
;MDRRDDPKIQLLFKYVKDIFNGDIGKLDNILHAFDTVSNQFHRQLIKAKQTLAEDINNKESRKRTAQVFEDGVLFVNEMRKKHSLSPGPSTALSSSSTTSSTASSTNFDLLPIVQHKSSSWSFVDLWIKHSDDGMDWELCFKIGKDLGLFDEYKSKAGLKAAYFRAKSYTN
;
A
#
# COMPACT_ATOMS: atom_id res chain seq x y z
N MET A 1 -36.89 -2.75 -15.46
CA MET A 1 -35.97 -3.82 -15.89
C MET A 1 -34.78 -3.81 -14.96
N ASP A 2 -34.62 -4.88 -14.20
CA ASP A 2 -33.54 -5.02 -13.22
C ASP A 2 -32.23 -5.26 -13.99
N ARG A 3 -31.28 -4.33 -13.91
CA ARG A 3 -30.01 -4.38 -14.67
C ARG A 3 -29.06 -5.49 -14.19
N ARG A 4 -29.45 -6.25 -13.15
CA ARG A 4 -28.65 -7.32 -12.55
C ARG A 4 -28.53 -8.57 -13.42
N ASP A 5 -29.43 -8.74 -14.38
CA ASP A 5 -29.43 -9.89 -15.32
C ASP A 5 -28.78 -9.58 -16.67
N ASP A 6 -28.19 -8.38 -16.85
CA ASP A 6 -27.47 -8.05 -18.08
C ASP A 6 -26.18 -8.89 -18.17
N PRO A 7 -26.02 -9.74 -19.20
CA PRO A 7 -24.85 -10.60 -19.37
C PRO A 7 -23.52 -9.82 -19.44
N LYS A 8 -23.55 -8.59 -19.95
CA LYS A 8 -22.36 -7.73 -20.03
C LYS A 8 -21.97 -7.20 -18.65
N ILE A 9 -22.94 -6.86 -17.81
CA ILE A 9 -22.69 -6.40 -16.44
C ILE A 9 -22.12 -7.54 -15.59
N GLN A 10 -22.65 -8.75 -15.72
CA GLN A 10 -22.11 -9.93 -15.03
C GLN A 10 -20.69 -10.26 -15.48
N LEU A 11 -20.39 -10.14 -16.77
CA LEU A 11 -19.06 -10.35 -17.32
C LEU A 11 -18.05 -9.32 -16.78
N LEU A 12 -18.41 -8.03 -16.74
CA LEU A 12 -17.58 -7.01 -16.09
C LEU A 12 -17.34 -7.30 -14.61
N PHE A 13 -18.38 -7.70 -13.88
CA PHE A 13 -18.25 -8.07 -12.46
C PHE A 13 -17.30 -9.25 -12.26
N LYS A 14 -17.37 -10.24 -13.15
CA LYS A 14 -16.46 -11.39 -13.15
C LYS A 14 -15.01 -10.95 -13.41
N TYR A 15 -14.76 -10.05 -14.37
CA TYR A 15 -13.41 -9.52 -14.62
C TYR A 15 -12.88 -8.72 -13.43
N VAL A 16 -13.68 -7.84 -12.86
CA VAL A 16 -13.31 -7.09 -11.64
C VAL A 16 -12.98 -8.08 -10.52
N LYS A 17 -13.82 -9.10 -10.31
CA LYS A 17 -13.55 -10.12 -9.31
C LYS A 17 -12.26 -10.87 -9.60
N ASP A 18 -12.03 -11.37 -10.81
CA ASP A 18 -10.81 -12.15 -11.12
C ASP A 18 -9.53 -11.29 -11.04
N ILE A 19 -9.59 -10.02 -11.47
CA ILE A 19 -8.47 -9.07 -11.39
C ILE A 19 -8.15 -8.74 -9.93
N PHE A 20 -9.16 -8.37 -9.15
CA PHE A 20 -8.92 -7.85 -7.81
C PHE A 20 -8.91 -8.94 -6.72
N ASN A 21 -9.55 -10.09 -6.90
CA ASN A 21 -9.63 -11.11 -5.84
C ASN A 21 -8.25 -11.72 -5.50
N GLY A 22 -7.36 -11.83 -6.49
CA GLY A 22 -5.98 -12.23 -6.26
C GLY A 22 -5.15 -11.16 -5.54
N ASP A 23 -5.43 -9.88 -5.79
CA ASP A 23 -4.69 -8.77 -5.21
C ASP A 23 -5.23 -8.33 -3.85
N ILE A 24 -6.52 -8.51 -3.58
CA ILE A 24 -7.14 -8.33 -2.26
C ILE A 24 -6.52 -9.31 -1.26
N GLY A 25 -6.41 -10.60 -1.62
CA GLY A 25 -5.77 -11.58 -0.75
C GLY A 25 -4.29 -11.28 -0.48
N LYS A 26 -3.56 -10.78 -1.49
CA LYS A 26 -2.17 -10.31 -1.29
C LYS A 26 -2.11 -9.06 -0.40
N LEU A 27 -3.02 -8.12 -0.59
CA LEU A 27 -3.10 -6.90 0.21
C LEU A 27 -3.40 -7.23 1.67
N ASP A 28 -4.36 -8.11 1.93
CA ASP A 28 -4.70 -8.59 3.28
C ASP A 28 -3.49 -9.27 3.93
N ASN A 29 -2.77 -10.12 3.19
CA ASN A 29 -1.54 -10.74 3.67
C ASN A 29 -0.44 -9.70 4.00
N ILE A 30 -0.30 -8.67 3.17
CA ILE A 30 0.67 -7.58 3.40
C ILE A 30 0.26 -6.75 4.63
N LEU A 31 -1.02 -6.40 4.77
CA LEU A 31 -1.53 -5.67 5.93
C LEU A 31 -1.37 -6.48 7.22
N HIS A 32 -1.64 -7.79 7.17
CA HIS A 32 -1.41 -8.69 8.30
C HIS A 32 0.08 -8.79 8.66
N ALA A 33 0.97 -8.95 7.67
CA ALA A 33 2.41 -8.97 7.89
C ALA A 33 2.90 -7.64 8.49
N PHE A 34 2.40 -6.51 7.98
CA PHE A 34 2.73 -5.19 8.49
C PHE A 34 2.23 -4.98 9.93
N ASP A 35 1.01 -5.39 10.28
CA ASP A 35 0.52 -5.31 11.66
C ASP A 35 1.34 -6.21 12.59
N THR A 36 1.71 -7.41 12.14
CA THR A 36 2.59 -8.32 12.89
C THR A 36 3.95 -7.68 13.19
N VAL A 37 4.61 -7.11 12.16
CA VAL A 37 5.90 -6.42 12.31
C VAL A 37 5.77 -5.19 13.19
N SER A 38 4.72 -4.39 13.02
CA SER A 38 4.46 -3.19 13.82
C SER A 38 4.28 -3.54 15.30
N ASN A 39 3.50 -4.57 15.60
CA ASN A 39 3.28 -5.06 16.97
C ASN A 39 4.57 -5.62 17.58
N GLN A 40 5.36 -6.36 16.80
CA GLN A 40 6.65 -6.87 17.27
C GLN A 40 7.63 -5.74 17.56
N PHE A 41 7.75 -4.77 16.65
CA PHE A 41 8.64 -3.62 16.81
C PHE A 41 8.25 -2.77 18.01
N HIS A 42 6.95 -2.48 18.20
CA HIS A 42 6.43 -1.79 19.38
C HIS A 42 6.82 -2.50 20.68
N ARG A 43 6.65 -3.83 20.74
CA ARG A 43 7.06 -4.63 21.92
C ARG A 43 8.57 -4.54 22.17
N GLN A 44 9.39 -4.55 21.14
CA GLN A 44 10.84 -4.44 21.28
C GLN A 44 11.27 -3.05 21.76
N LEU A 45 10.60 -1.97 21.33
CA LEU A 45 10.85 -0.62 21.84
C LEU A 45 10.54 -0.51 23.34
N ILE A 46 9.41 -1.08 23.78
CA ILE A 46 9.06 -1.11 25.21
C ILE A 46 10.10 -1.91 26.00
N LYS A 47 10.48 -3.10 25.51
CA LYS A 47 11.49 -3.93 26.17
C LYS A 47 12.85 -3.23 26.24
N ALA A 48 13.29 -2.62 25.15
CA ALA A 48 14.55 -1.87 25.11
C ALA A 48 14.55 -0.69 26.08
N LYS A 49 13.42 0.03 26.20
CA LYS A 49 13.24 1.08 27.21
C LYS A 49 13.36 0.55 28.64
N GLN A 50 12.81 -0.64 28.93
CA GLN A 50 12.92 -1.28 30.25
C GLN A 50 14.36 -1.71 30.55
N THR A 51 15.03 -2.40 29.62
CA THR A 51 16.42 -2.82 29.77
C THR A 51 17.36 -1.63 29.95
N LEU A 52 17.12 -0.53 29.23
CA LEU A 52 17.87 0.71 29.40
C LEU A 52 17.77 1.28 30.83
N ALA A 53 16.64 1.08 31.51
CA ALA A 53 16.45 1.56 32.86
C ALA A 53 17.40 0.88 33.86
N GLU A 54 17.74 -0.38 33.58
CA GLU A 54 18.57 -1.28 34.39
C GLU A 54 20.06 -1.10 34.09
N ASP A 55 20.45 -0.91 32.82
CA ASP A 55 21.87 -0.95 32.40
C ASP A 55 22.62 0.39 32.47
N ILE A 56 21.92 1.54 32.42
CA ILE A 56 22.58 2.85 32.32
C ILE A 56 22.61 3.59 33.67
N ASN A 57 23.81 3.69 34.25
CA ASN A 57 24.09 4.47 35.46
C ASN A 57 24.01 6.00 35.25
N ASN A 58 24.26 6.48 34.03
CA ASN A 58 24.15 7.91 33.71
C ASN A 58 22.68 8.32 33.48
N LYS A 59 22.12 9.05 34.45
CA LYS A 59 20.72 9.49 34.45
C LYS A 59 20.33 10.31 33.21
N GLU A 60 21.21 11.20 32.73
CA GLU A 60 20.93 12.07 31.58
C GLU A 60 20.96 11.30 30.26
N SER A 61 21.94 10.40 30.08
CA SER A 61 21.97 9.52 28.90
C SER A 61 20.78 8.58 28.86
N ARG A 62 20.38 8.02 30.02
CA ARG A 62 19.18 7.20 30.14
C ARG A 62 17.91 7.96 29.76
N LYS A 63 17.75 9.20 30.22
CA LYS A 63 16.60 10.05 29.87
C LYS A 63 16.50 10.31 28.37
N ARG A 64 17.62 10.69 27.72
CA ARG A 64 17.64 10.94 26.28
C ARG A 64 17.30 9.69 25.47
N THR A 65 17.88 8.55 25.82
CA THR A 65 17.61 7.30 25.10
C THR A 65 16.17 6.80 25.34
N ALA A 66 15.61 6.99 26.55
CA ALA A 66 14.21 6.69 26.83
C ALA A 66 13.25 7.54 25.98
N GLN A 67 13.56 8.82 25.77
CA GLN A 67 12.78 9.70 24.90
C GLN A 67 12.77 9.18 23.44
N VAL A 68 13.91 8.76 22.92
CA VAL A 68 14.00 8.19 21.56
C VAL A 68 13.10 6.96 21.40
N PHE A 69 13.00 6.11 22.43
CA PHE A 69 12.08 4.97 22.42
C PHE A 69 10.61 5.40 22.48
N GLU A 70 10.27 6.43 23.26
CA GLU A 70 8.92 6.99 23.30
C GLU A 70 8.50 7.59 21.95
N ASP A 71 9.40 8.32 21.30
CA ASP A 71 9.19 8.89 19.96
C ASP A 71 8.97 7.77 18.94
N GLY A 72 9.76 6.69 19.01
CA GLY A 72 9.57 5.49 18.18
C GLY A 72 8.22 4.81 18.41
N VAL A 73 7.76 4.73 19.66
CA VAL A 73 6.44 4.18 20.00
C VAL A 73 5.31 5.05 19.43
N LEU A 74 5.42 6.38 19.55
CA LEU A 74 4.46 7.32 18.99
C LEU A 74 4.37 7.18 17.47
N PHE A 75 5.52 7.13 16.78
CA PHE A 75 5.58 6.94 15.33
C PHE A 75 4.86 5.66 14.87
N VAL A 76 5.11 4.52 15.54
CA VAL A 76 4.44 3.26 15.21
C VAL A 76 2.93 3.35 15.41
N ASN A 77 2.48 4.00 16.48
CA ASN A 77 1.06 4.18 16.74
C ASN A 77 0.38 5.06 15.66
N GLU A 78 1.04 6.13 15.21
CA GLU A 78 0.54 6.96 14.11
C GLU A 78 0.46 6.17 12.80
N MET A 79 1.47 5.36 12.48
CA MET A 79 1.46 4.49 11.29
C MET A 79 0.29 3.49 11.35
N ARG A 80 0.06 2.85 12.49
CA ARG A 80 -1.07 1.92 12.65
C ARG A 80 -2.42 2.63 12.48
N LYS A 81 -2.55 3.84 13.02
CA LYS A 81 -3.76 4.67 12.88
C LYS A 81 -4.00 5.05 11.41
N LYS A 82 -2.96 5.48 10.69
CA LYS A 82 -3.05 5.87 9.27
C LYS A 82 -3.51 4.70 8.39
N HIS A 83 -3.11 3.48 8.71
CA HIS A 83 -3.44 2.29 7.93
C HIS A 83 -4.68 1.52 8.43
N SER A 84 -5.43 2.07 9.39
CA SER A 84 -6.64 1.43 9.95
C SER A 84 -6.40 0.01 10.48
N LEU A 85 -5.18 -0.29 10.95
CA LEU A 85 -4.75 -1.63 11.37
C LEU A 85 -5.18 -1.98 12.78
N SER A 86 -6.41 -1.65 13.17
CA SER A 86 -6.90 -1.92 14.52
C SER A 86 -8.32 -2.47 14.52
N PRO A 87 -8.52 -3.70 15.03
CA PRO A 87 -9.77 -4.12 15.62
C PRO A 87 -9.75 -3.75 17.11
N GLY A 88 -10.29 -2.60 17.51
CA GLY A 88 -10.41 -2.24 18.93
C GLY A 88 -11.05 -0.88 19.20
N PRO A 89 -11.93 -0.76 20.21
CA PRO A 89 -12.79 0.41 20.40
C PRO A 89 -11.97 1.64 20.82
N SER A 90 -12.25 2.75 20.15
CA SER A 90 -11.72 4.06 20.51
C SER A 90 -12.24 4.47 21.89
N THR A 91 -11.42 4.30 22.92
CA THR A 91 -11.59 5.03 24.18
C THR A 91 -10.89 6.37 24.04
N ALA A 92 -11.68 7.40 23.76
CA ALA A 92 -11.24 8.78 23.85
C ALA A 92 -10.87 9.11 25.30
N LEU A 93 -9.71 9.72 25.52
CA LEU A 93 -9.51 10.64 26.63
C LEU A 93 -8.37 11.62 26.35
N SER A 94 -8.75 12.88 26.30
CA SER A 94 -7.94 14.09 26.19
C SER A 94 -6.99 14.26 27.37
N SER A 95 -5.83 14.86 27.15
CA SER A 95 -5.24 15.92 28.01
C SER A 95 -4.08 16.61 27.31
N SER A 96 -4.03 17.93 27.50
CA SER A 96 -3.19 18.95 26.88
C SER A 96 -1.86 19.16 27.61
N SER A 97 -0.77 19.53 26.89
CA SER A 97 0.03 20.75 27.16
C SER A 97 1.26 20.92 26.25
N THR A 98 1.23 21.99 25.45
CA THR A 98 2.26 23.03 25.16
C THR A 98 3.77 22.72 25.26
N THR A 99 4.54 22.83 24.16
CA THR A 99 5.41 24.00 23.79
C THR A 99 6.36 23.69 22.61
N SER A 100 6.41 24.66 21.69
CA SER A 100 7.39 24.98 20.63
C SER A 100 8.64 24.12 20.40
N SER A 101 8.90 23.79 19.13
CA SER A 101 10.20 24.00 18.48
C SER A 101 10.05 23.93 16.95
N THR A 102 10.34 25.04 16.29
CA THR A 102 10.50 25.14 14.84
C THR A 102 11.71 24.32 14.42
N ALA A 103 11.48 23.18 13.77
CA ALA A 103 12.51 22.51 12.98
C ALA A 103 11.94 22.35 11.58
N SER A 104 12.49 23.15 10.65
CA SER A 104 12.30 22.98 9.23
C SER A 104 12.98 21.67 8.84
N SER A 105 12.22 20.59 8.90
CA SER A 105 12.63 19.27 8.44
C SER A 105 11.96 19.07 7.09
N THR A 106 12.77 19.11 6.04
CA THR A 106 12.40 18.59 4.72
C THR A 106 11.92 17.16 4.90
N ASN A 107 10.59 16.99 4.91
CA ASN A 107 9.93 15.69 4.87
C ASN A 107 10.29 15.01 3.55
N PHE A 108 11.38 14.24 3.56
CA PHE A 108 11.54 13.19 2.57
C PHE A 108 10.51 12.14 2.92
N ASP A 109 9.41 12.15 2.17
CA ASP A 109 8.43 11.07 2.12
C ASP A 109 9.15 9.81 1.60
N LEU A 110 9.80 9.10 2.51
CA LEU A 110 10.49 7.82 2.28
C LEU A 110 9.48 6.66 2.38
N LEU A 111 8.25 6.87 1.95
CA LEU A 111 7.48 5.72 1.49
C LEU A 111 8.17 5.25 0.20
N PRO A 112 8.56 3.96 0.08
CA PRO A 112 8.91 3.45 -1.23
C PRO A 112 7.70 3.71 -2.11
N ILE A 113 7.87 4.57 -3.11
CA ILE A 113 6.99 4.57 -4.27
C ILE A 113 7.07 3.14 -4.75
N VAL A 114 6.04 2.34 -4.44
CA VAL A 114 5.85 1.04 -5.06
C VAL A 114 5.58 1.39 -6.51
N GLN A 115 6.64 1.59 -7.28
CA GLN A 115 6.56 1.58 -8.72
C GLN A 115 6.06 0.19 -9.04
N HIS A 116 4.74 0.08 -9.20
CA HIS A 116 4.05 -1.05 -9.80
C HIS A 116 4.43 -1.12 -11.28
N LYS A 117 5.73 -1.23 -11.57
CA LYS A 117 6.33 -1.26 -12.90
C LYS A 117 5.92 -2.51 -13.70
N SER A 118 5.16 -3.41 -13.07
CA SER A 118 4.59 -4.61 -13.69
C SER A 118 3.06 -4.64 -13.77
N SER A 119 2.33 -3.70 -13.14
CA SER A 119 0.86 -3.79 -13.09
C SER A 119 0.21 -3.57 -14.46
N SER A 120 0.76 -2.68 -15.28
CA SER A 120 0.24 -2.37 -16.62
C SER A 120 0.29 -3.58 -17.57
N TRP A 121 1.33 -4.43 -17.49
CA TRP A 121 1.44 -5.61 -18.36
C TRP A 121 0.60 -6.78 -17.86
N SER A 122 0.51 -6.98 -16.55
CA SER A 122 -0.38 -7.98 -15.97
C SER A 122 -1.84 -7.73 -16.35
N PHE A 123 -2.27 -6.46 -16.38
CA PHE A 123 -3.61 -6.08 -16.85
C PHE A 123 -3.84 -6.47 -18.32
N VAL A 124 -2.89 -6.18 -19.21
CA VAL A 124 -2.98 -6.54 -20.64
C VAL A 124 -2.99 -8.07 -20.83
N ASP A 125 -2.16 -8.80 -20.09
CA ASP A 125 -2.11 -10.27 -20.14
C ASP A 125 -3.43 -10.91 -19.69
N LEU A 126 -4.02 -10.40 -18.60
CA LEU A 126 -5.35 -10.81 -18.13
C LEU A 126 -6.41 -10.54 -19.19
N TRP A 127 -6.38 -9.35 -19.81
CA TRP A 127 -7.33 -8.96 -20.85
C TRP A 127 -7.26 -9.87 -22.08
N ILE A 128 -6.04 -10.22 -22.52
CA ILE A 128 -5.81 -11.15 -23.64
C ILE A 128 -6.34 -12.54 -23.29
N LYS A 129 -6.04 -13.04 -22.09
CA LYS A 129 -6.47 -14.37 -21.62
C LYS A 129 -7.99 -14.55 -21.64
N HIS A 130 -8.73 -13.48 -21.42
CA HIS A 130 -10.19 -13.48 -21.35
C HIS A 130 -10.90 -13.08 -22.64
N SER A 131 -10.15 -12.73 -23.70
CA SER A 131 -10.71 -12.36 -25.01
C SER A 131 -10.63 -13.57 -25.94
N ASP A 132 -11.75 -14.28 -26.13
CA ASP A 132 -11.82 -15.50 -26.94
C ASP A 132 -11.65 -15.24 -28.45
N ASP A 133 -11.97 -14.03 -28.94
CA ASP A 133 -12.03 -13.70 -30.37
C ASP A 133 -11.28 -12.41 -30.73
N GLY A 134 -10.00 -12.37 -30.38
CA GLY A 134 -9.13 -11.22 -30.63
C GLY A 134 -9.30 -10.11 -29.58
N MET A 135 -8.17 -9.56 -29.15
CA MET A 135 -8.15 -8.55 -28.10
C MET A 135 -8.69 -7.21 -28.60
N ASP A 136 -9.72 -6.68 -27.94
CA ASP A 136 -10.16 -5.29 -28.13
C ASP A 136 -9.20 -4.32 -27.43
N TRP A 137 -8.18 -3.89 -28.18
CA TRP A 137 -7.18 -2.93 -27.74
C TRP A 137 -7.77 -1.54 -27.44
N GLU A 138 -8.90 -1.17 -28.04
CA GLU A 138 -9.55 0.12 -27.76
C GLU A 138 -10.15 0.09 -26.36
N LEU A 139 -10.93 -0.94 -26.06
CA LEU A 139 -11.58 -1.09 -24.76
C LEU A 139 -10.56 -1.30 -23.65
N CYS A 140 -9.54 -2.13 -23.87
CA CYS A 140 -8.44 -2.32 -22.93
C CYS A 140 -7.72 -1.00 -22.64
N PHE A 141 -7.35 -0.23 -23.69
CA PHE A 141 -6.65 1.04 -23.52
C PHE A 141 -7.48 2.05 -22.74
N LYS A 142 -8.76 2.19 -23.07
CA LYS A 142 -9.66 3.12 -22.38
C LYS A 142 -9.78 2.79 -20.90
N ILE A 143 -10.05 1.53 -20.56
CA ILE A 143 -10.21 1.12 -19.16
C ILE A 143 -8.89 1.27 -18.40
N GLY A 144 -7.76 0.88 -18.98
CA GLY A 144 -6.48 1.08 -18.31
C GLY A 144 -6.06 2.54 -18.19
N LYS A 145 -6.51 3.45 -19.07
CA LYS A 145 -6.36 4.91 -18.89
C LYS A 145 -7.23 5.43 -17.74
N ASP A 146 -8.47 4.98 -17.64
CA ASP A 146 -9.37 5.35 -16.54
C ASP A 146 -8.83 4.87 -15.18
N LEU A 147 -8.08 3.76 -15.17
CA LEU A 147 -7.40 3.21 -13.98
C LEU A 147 -6.00 3.82 -13.73
N GLY A 148 -5.52 4.74 -14.56
CA GLY A 148 -4.17 5.32 -14.47
C GLY A 148 -3.01 4.37 -14.82
N LEU A 149 -3.31 3.16 -15.30
CA LEU A 149 -2.31 2.14 -15.65
C LEU A 149 -1.54 2.48 -16.95
N PHE A 150 -2.15 3.27 -17.83
CA PHE A 150 -1.62 3.58 -19.17
C PHE A 150 -1.33 5.07 -19.39
N ASP A 151 -1.09 5.83 -18.33
CA ASP A 151 -0.91 7.29 -18.45
C ASP A 151 0.26 7.72 -19.33
N GLU A 152 1.29 6.88 -19.42
CA GLU A 152 2.46 7.09 -20.27
C GLU A 152 2.15 6.92 -21.77
N TYR A 153 1.04 6.29 -22.13
CA TYR A 153 0.69 5.97 -23.51
C TYR A 153 -0.36 6.95 -24.06
N LYS A 154 -0.01 7.60 -25.17
CA LYS A 154 -0.89 8.56 -25.85
C LYS A 154 -1.97 7.90 -26.72
N SER A 155 -1.81 6.62 -27.05
CA SER A 155 -2.74 5.90 -27.91
C SER A 155 -2.69 4.39 -27.68
N LYS A 156 -3.78 3.70 -28.02
CA LYS A 156 -3.84 2.23 -28.00
C LYS A 156 -2.78 1.58 -28.88
N ALA A 157 -2.42 2.21 -30.01
CA ALA A 157 -1.38 1.72 -30.91
C ALA A 157 0.01 1.78 -30.24
N GLY A 158 0.28 2.85 -29.49
CA GLY A 158 1.49 2.99 -28.69
C GLY A 158 1.58 1.93 -27.58
N LEU A 159 0.48 1.73 -26.84
CA LEU A 159 0.39 0.68 -25.82
C LEU A 159 0.63 -0.71 -26.42
N LYS A 160 -0.06 -1.04 -27.52
CA LYS A 160 0.06 -2.32 -28.22
C LYS A 160 1.50 -2.58 -28.66
N ALA A 161 2.13 -1.60 -29.31
CA ALA A 161 3.50 -1.72 -29.79
C ALA A 161 4.51 -1.85 -28.63
N ALA A 162 4.26 -1.22 -27.48
CA ALA A 162 5.09 -1.35 -26.30
C ALA A 162 4.93 -2.72 -25.63
N TYR A 163 3.69 -3.23 -25.53
CA TYR A 163 3.42 -4.56 -25.00
C TYR A 163 4.14 -5.66 -25.78
N PHE A 164 4.01 -5.66 -27.11
CA PHE A 164 4.69 -6.68 -27.94
C PHE A 164 6.22 -6.56 -27.89
N ARG A 165 6.76 -5.34 -27.78
CA ARG A 165 8.20 -5.14 -27.53
C ARG A 165 8.62 -5.73 -26.20
N ALA A 166 7.89 -5.47 -25.12
CA ALA A 166 8.19 -6.03 -23.79
C ALA A 166 8.14 -7.58 -23.80
N LYS A 167 7.17 -8.16 -24.50
CA LYS A 167 7.01 -9.62 -24.63
C LYS A 167 8.11 -10.29 -25.45
N SER A 168 8.71 -9.58 -26.42
CA SER A 168 9.85 -10.11 -27.19
C SER A 168 11.14 -10.26 -26.39
N TYR A 169 11.26 -9.60 -25.23
CA TYR A 169 12.44 -9.72 -24.34
C TYR A 169 12.28 -10.79 -23.25
N THR A 170 11.12 -11.45 -23.18
CA THR A 170 10.78 -12.43 -22.14
C THR A 170 10.68 -13.87 -22.66
N ASN A 171 11.03 -14.10 -23.92
CA ASN A 171 11.33 -15.43 -24.49
C ASN A 171 12.84 -15.60 -24.63
#